data_AF-A0A0L6WFW1-F1
#
_entry.id   AF-A0A0L6WFW1-F1
#
_cell.length_a   1.000
_cell.length_b   1.000
_cell.length_c   1.000
_cell.angle_alpha   90.00
_cell.angle_beta   90.00
_cell.angle_gamma   90.00
#
_symmetry.space_group_name_H-M   'P 1'
#
loop_
_entity.id
_entity.type
_entity.pdbx_description
1 polymer ?
#
loop_
_entity_poly.entity_id
_entity_poly.type
_entity_poly.pdbx_seq_one_letter_code
_entity_poly.pdbx_strand_id
1 'polypeptide(L)'
;MWEKNSEMYLSSTRDNTPVHTFSGRSVLVKGGNVADAYGRLQSILQRNRVQAQLRLTERHEKKGVKRRRLSSERWRKQFAHEVRKKVQLVAKIRNRGA
;
A
#
# COMPACT_ATOMS: atom_id res chain seq x y z
N MET A 1 10.34 30.35 3.16
CA MET A 1 10.49 28.94 3.58
C MET A 1 9.96 27.96 2.52
N TRP A 2 8.75 28.14 1.99
CA TRP A 2 8.15 27.23 1.00
C TRP A 2 8.94 27.15 -0.32
N GLU A 3 9.50 28.26 -0.78
CA GLU A 3 10.26 28.35 -2.04
C GLU A 3 11.53 27.50 -2.02
N LYS A 4 12.35 27.64 -0.96
CA LYS A 4 13.55 26.80 -0.75
C LYS A 4 13.23 25.31 -0.65
N ASN A 5 12.14 24.96 0.04
CA ASN A 5 11.69 23.57 0.14
C ASN A 5 11.23 23.02 -1.22
N SER A 6 10.58 23.85 -2.03
CA SER A 6 10.17 23.52 -3.41
C SER A 6 11.38 23.28 -4.30
N GLU A 7 12.38 24.17 -4.27
CA GLU A 7 13.64 24.00 -5.01
C GLU A 7 14.37 22.72 -4.61
N MET A 8 14.44 22.42 -3.30
CA MET A 8 15.03 21.19 -2.77
C MET A 8 14.26 19.93 -3.21
N TYR A 9 12.93 20.00 -3.31
CA TYR A 9 12.12 18.88 -3.78
C TYR A 9 12.30 18.65 -5.29
N LEU A 10 12.40 19.73 -6.06
CA LEU A 10 12.65 19.66 -7.51
C LEU A 10 14.05 19.15 -7.84
N SER A 11 15.08 19.56 -7.09
CA SER A 11 16.45 19.04 -7.26
C SER A 11 16.51 17.55 -6.93
N SER A 12 15.98 17.13 -5.78
CA SER A 12 15.95 15.72 -5.38
C SER A 12 15.09 14.83 -6.29
N THR A 13 14.03 15.37 -6.89
CA THR A 13 13.20 14.64 -7.87
C THR A 13 13.94 14.40 -9.19
N ARG A 14 14.76 15.36 -9.65
CA ARG A 14 15.59 15.18 -10.84
C ARG A 14 16.56 14.01 -10.66
N ASP A 15 17.19 13.93 -9.50
CA ASP A 15 18.15 12.87 -9.16
C ASP A 15 17.48 11.51 -8.92
N ASN A 16 16.22 11.50 -8.44
CA ASN A 16 15.43 10.29 -8.20
C ASN A 16 14.31 10.06 -9.22
N THR A 17 14.46 10.54 -10.45
CA THR A 17 13.48 10.24 -11.49
C THR A 17 13.47 8.73 -11.77
N PRO A 18 12.29 8.07 -11.73
CA PRO A 18 12.22 6.66 -12.11
C PRO A 18 12.64 6.54 -13.57
N VAL A 19 13.78 5.87 -13.81
CA VAL A 19 14.47 5.76 -15.11
C VAL A 19 13.58 5.17 -16.21
N HIS A 20 12.51 4.47 -15.83
CA HIS A 20 11.58 3.80 -16.74
C HIS A 20 10.21 3.59 -16.07
N THR A 21 9.16 3.42 -16.88
CA THR A 21 7.77 3.17 -16.43
C THR A 21 7.63 1.96 -15.50
N PHE A 22 8.58 1.01 -15.58
CA PHE A 22 8.60 -0.20 -14.74
C PHE A 22 9.44 -0.05 -13.46
N SER A 23 10.09 1.09 -13.19
CA SER A 23 11.03 1.25 -12.08
C SER A 23 10.41 0.95 -10.70
N GLY A 24 9.10 1.14 -10.53
CA GLY A 24 8.37 0.78 -9.30
C GLY A 24 7.85 -0.67 -9.23
N ARG A 25 8.12 -1.48 -10.26
CA ARG A 25 7.70 -2.88 -10.41
C ARG A 25 8.86 -3.79 -10.83
N SER A 26 10.09 -3.30 -10.71
CA SER A 26 11.32 -4.03 -11.00
C SER A 26 12.05 -4.35 -9.69
N VAL A 27 12.60 -5.55 -9.58
CA VAL A 27 13.45 -5.97 -8.47
C VAL A 27 14.68 -6.63 -9.05
N LEU A 28 15.87 -6.16 -8.65
CA LEU A 28 17.13 -6.79 -9.04
C LEU A 28 17.28 -8.14 -8.34
N VAL A 29 17.62 -9.17 -9.11
CA VAL A 29 18.02 -10.47 -8.55
C VAL A 29 19.43 -10.36 -7.99
N LYS A 30 19.60 -10.60 -6.68
CA LYS A 30 20.90 -10.59 -6.01
C LYS A 30 21.37 -12.02 -5.75
N GLY A 31 22.63 -12.33 -6.08
CA GLY A 31 23.25 -13.62 -5.79
C GLY A 31 22.54 -14.82 -6.42
N GLY A 32 21.89 -14.66 -7.57
CA GLY A 32 21.16 -15.73 -8.26
C GLY A 32 19.88 -16.21 -7.56
N ASN A 33 19.51 -15.63 -6.42
CA ASN A 33 18.30 -16.03 -5.69
C ASN A 33 17.05 -15.39 -6.29
N VAL A 34 16.52 -16.05 -7.33
CA VAL A 34 15.30 -15.61 -8.04
C VAL A 34 14.06 -15.71 -7.16
N ALA A 35 13.99 -16.72 -6.28
CA ALA A 35 12.81 -16.95 -5.44
C ALA A 35 12.57 -15.78 -4.46
N ASP A 36 13.63 -15.30 -3.80
CA ASP A 36 13.55 -14.13 -2.91
C ASP A 36 13.20 -12.85 -3.69
N ALA A 37 13.85 -12.63 -4.84
CA ALA A 37 13.53 -11.49 -5.70
C ALA A 37 12.06 -11.50 -6.15
N TYR A 38 11.52 -12.67 -6.48
CA TYR A 38 10.12 -12.85 -6.84
C TYR A 38 9.17 -12.59 -5.66
N GLY A 39 9.47 -13.09 -4.46
CA GLY A 39 8.68 -12.82 -3.26
C GLY A 39 8.65 -11.32 -2.89
N ARG A 40 9.78 -10.62 -3.06
CA ARG A 40 9.85 -9.16 -2.90
C ARG A 40 9.00 -8.44 -3.94
N LEU A 41 9.09 -8.85 -5.21
CA LEU A 41 8.27 -8.29 -6.27
C LEU A 41 6.77 -8.47 -5.98
N GLN A 42 6.36 -9.67 -5.57
CA GLN A 42 4.97 -9.96 -5.19
C GLN A 42 4.49 -9.04 -4.06
N SER A 43 5.31 -8.86 -3.02
CA SER A 43 5.02 -7.95 -1.91
C SER A 43 4.85 -6.49 -2.37
N ILE A 44 5.69 -6.03 -3.31
CA ILE A 44 5.59 -4.69 -3.90
C ILE A 44 4.26 -4.54 -4.67
N LEU A 45 3.92 -5.51 -5.51
CA LEU A 45 2.67 -5.49 -6.29
C LEU A 45 1.43 -5.52 -5.38
N GLN A 46 1.46 -6.27 -4.28
CA GLN A 46 0.39 -6.31 -3.29
C GLN A 46 0.23 -4.98 -2.55
N ARG A 47 1.34 -4.37 -2.09
CA ARG A 47 1.34 -3.07 -1.42
C ARG A 47 0.72 -1.98 -2.30
N ASN A 48 1.11 -1.98 -3.59
CA ASN A 48 0.60 -1.06 -4.60
C ASN A 48 -0.80 -1.44 -5.14
N ARG A 49 -1.40 -2.53 -4.64
CA ARG A 49 -2.73 -3.05 -5.03
C ARG A 49 -2.90 -3.31 -6.53
N VAL A 50 -1.81 -3.60 -7.26
CA VAL A 50 -1.82 -3.78 -8.71
C VAL A 50 -2.73 -4.94 -9.12
N GLN A 51 -2.59 -6.09 -8.45
CA GLN A 51 -3.38 -7.29 -8.73
C GLN A 51 -4.87 -7.10 -8.42
N ALA A 52 -5.18 -6.45 -7.29
CA ALA A 52 -6.56 -6.16 -6.91
C ALA A 52 -7.22 -5.19 -7.89
N GLN A 53 -6.48 -4.16 -8.33
CA GLN A 53 -6.96 -3.21 -9.32
C GLN A 53 -7.20 -3.89 -10.66
N LEU A 54 -6.27 -4.73 -11.14
CA LEU A 54 -6.41 -5.50 -12.37
C LEU A 54 -7.76 -6.23 -12.40
N ARG A 55 -8.04 -7.03 -11.35
CA ARG A 55 -9.29 -7.77 -11.17
C ARG A 55 -10.52 -6.87 -11.16
N LEU A 56 -10.46 -5.72 -10.47
CA LEU A 56 -11.57 -4.77 -10.40
C LEU A 56 -11.83 -4.06 -11.73
N THR A 57 -10.80 -3.90 -12.57
CA THR A 57 -10.90 -3.23 -13.87
C THR A 57 -11.19 -4.17 -15.03
N GLU A 58 -11.14 -5.49 -14.83
CA GLU A 58 -11.49 -6.49 -15.85
C GLU A 58 -12.88 -6.26 -16.46
N ARG A 59 -13.83 -5.72 -15.66
CA ARG A 59 -15.18 -5.37 -16.11
C ARG A 59 -15.57 -3.98 -15.64
N HIS A 60 -16.42 -3.30 -16.42
CA HIS A 60 -16.94 -1.99 -16.03
C HIS A 60 -17.83 -2.08 -14.77
N GLU A 61 -17.40 -1.42 -13.70
CA GLU A 61 -18.22 -1.20 -12.50
C GLU A 61 -19.00 0.12 -12.61
N LYS A 62 -20.34 0.05 -12.56
CA LYS A 62 -21.21 1.23 -12.56
C LYS A 62 -20.83 2.19 -11.42
N LYS A 63 -20.85 3.51 -11.66
CA LYS A 63 -20.47 4.55 -10.69
C LYS A 63 -21.16 4.41 -9.32
N GLY A 64 -22.46 4.10 -9.29
CA GLY A 64 -23.22 3.89 -8.06
C GLY A 64 -22.75 2.67 -7.26
N VAL A 65 -22.49 1.55 -7.94
CA VAL A 65 -21.98 0.32 -7.33
C VAL A 65 -20.58 0.56 -6.75
N LYS A 66 -19.71 1.22 -7.51
CA LYS A 66 -18.36 1.63 -7.05
C LYS A 66 -18.41 2.46 -5.77
N ARG A 67 -19.30 3.46 -5.70
CA ARG A 67 -19.46 4.28 -4.48
C ARG A 67 -19.92 3.46 -3.27
N ARG A 68 -20.90 2.57 -3.45
CA ARG A 68 -21.40 1.68 -2.39
C ARG A 68 -20.30 0.74 -1.89
N ARG A 69 -19.55 0.13 -2.81
CA ARG A 69 -18.42 -0.74 -2.48
C ARG A 69 -17.34 0.01 -1.70
N LEU A 70 -16.90 1.17 -2.19
CA LEU A 70 -15.86 1.96 -1.51
C LEU A 70 -16.30 2.42 -0.11
N SER A 71 -17.56 2.80 0.07
CA SER A 71 -18.11 3.14 1.39
C SER A 71 -18.06 1.94 2.34
N SER A 72 -18.55 0.78 1.89
CA SER A 72 -18.51 -0.47 2.67
C SER A 72 -17.09 -0.91 3.02
N GLU A 73 -16.14 -0.83 2.07
CA GLU A 73 -14.73 -1.17 2.31
C GLU A 73 -14.08 -0.25 3.33
N ARG A 74 -14.36 1.06 3.28
CA ARG A 74 -13.85 2.03 4.27
C ARG A 74 -14.40 1.72 5.66
N TRP A 75 -15.70 1.49 5.77
CA TRP A 75 -16.35 1.14 7.03
C TRP A 75 -15.77 -0.14 7.64
N ARG A 76 -15.63 -1.21 6.85
CA ARG A 76 -15.04 -2.48 7.33
C ARG A 76 -13.60 -2.31 7.82
N LYS A 77 -12.80 -1.49 7.14
CA LYS A 77 -11.42 -1.18 7.57
C LYS A 77 -11.39 -0.42 8.88
N GLN A 78 -12.24 0.60 9.02
CA GLN A 78 -12.34 1.38 10.24
C GLN A 78 -12.85 0.52 11.40
N PHE A 79 -13.90 -0.26 11.18
CA PHE A 79 -14.43 -1.19 12.17
C PHE A 79 -13.37 -2.18 12.64
N ALA A 80 -12.67 -2.85 11.72
CA ALA A 80 -11.60 -3.79 12.08
C ALA A 80 -10.46 -3.12 12.86
N HIS A 81 -10.14 -1.86 12.56
CA HIS A 81 -9.14 -1.09 13.29
C HIS A 81 -9.59 -0.77 14.72
N GLU A 82 -10.83 -0.33 14.91
CA GLU A 82 -11.39 -0.04 16.23
C GLU A 82 -11.54 -1.31 17.09
N VAL A 83 -11.98 -2.42 16.48
CA VAL A 83 -12.00 -3.74 17.15
C VAL A 83 -10.59 -4.13 17.59
N ARG A 84 -9.59 -4.00 16.71
CA ARG A 84 -8.19 -4.31 17.03
C ARG A 84 -7.68 -3.48 18.21
N LYS A 85 -7.95 -2.17 18.25
CA LYS A 85 -7.57 -1.30 19.37
C LYS A 85 -8.18 -1.77 20.70
N LYS A 86 -9.48 -2.09 20.70
CA LYS A 86 -10.17 -2.59 21.90
C LYS A 86 -9.59 -3.91 22.38
N VAL A 87 -9.36 -4.86 21.47
CA VAL A 87 -8.73 -6.15 21.81
C VAL A 87 -7.33 -5.96 22.38
N GLN A 88 -6.53 -5.07 21.78
CA GLN A 88 -5.19 -4.75 22.29
C GLN A 88 -5.22 -4.11 23.68
N LEU A 89 -6.22 -3.27 23.97
CA LEU A 89 -6.41 -2.69 25.30
C LEU A 89 -6.73 -3.78 26.33
N VAL A 90 -7.69 -4.66 26.03
CA VAL A 90 -8.06 -5.79 26.90
C VAL A 90 -6.86 -6.71 27.14
N ALA A 91 -6.11 -7.04 26.08
CA ALA A 91 -4.89 -7.85 26.21
C ALA A 91 -3.84 -7.19 27.11
N LYS A 92 -3.68 -5.87 27.04
CA LYS A 92 -2.78 -5.11 27.93
C LYS A 92 -3.26 -5.13 29.38
N ILE A 93 -4.56 -5.00 29.63
CA ILE A 93 -5.16 -5.08 30.98
C ILE A 93 -4.89 -6.46 31.58
N ARG A 94 -5.20 -7.53 30.82
CA ARG A 94 -4.94 -8.91 31.23
C ARG A 94 -3.46 -9.16 31.55
N ASN A 95 -2.55 -8.68 30.70
CA ASN A 95 -1.11 -8.85 30.94
C ASN A 95 -0.60 -8.11 32.19
N ARG A 96 -1.36 -7.13 32.72
CA ARG A 96 -1.03 -6.42 33.96
C ARG A 96 -1.54 -7.12 35.22
N GLY A 97 -2.21 -8.27 35.10
CA GLY A 97 -2.64 -9.07 36.24
C GLY A 97 -4.05 -8.77 36.77
N ALA A 98 -4.89 -8.12 35.96
CA ALA A 98 -6.34 -8.09 36.16
C ALA A 98 -7.01 -9.26 35.43
#